data_AF-A0A357CXM3-F1
#
_entry.id   AF-A0A357CXM3-F1
#
_cell.length_a   1.000
_cell.length_b   1.000
_cell.length_c   1.000
_cell.angle_alpha   90.00
_cell.angle_beta   90.00
_cell.angle_gamma   90.00
#
_symmetry.space_group_name_H-M   'P 1'
#
loop_
_entity.id
_entity.type
_entity.pdbx_description
1 polymer ?
#
loop_
_entity_poly.entity_id
_entity_poly.type
_entity_poly.pdbx_seq_one_letter_code
_entity_poly.pdbx_strand_id
1 'polypeptide(L)' 'MSVIYSGECAQFQLNTKSFTYLMQVRNDYLLHLYWGEKLDERDHSYMFWEQGRAAFSPRQENCEGFILDDIPLEYPCWG' A
#
# COMPACT_ATOMS: atom_id res chain seq x y z
N MET A 1 12.42 16.02 -8.34
CA MET A 1 11.82 14.97 -7.51
C MET A 1 10.95 15.68 -6.52
N SER A 2 9.73 15.22 -6.32
CA SER A 2 8.81 15.73 -5.30
C SER A 2 8.34 14.57 -4.45
N VAL A 3 8.22 14.81 -3.15
CA VAL A 3 7.57 13.89 -2.22
C VAL A 3 6.30 14.59 -1.77
N ILE A 4 5.17 13.99 -2.07
CA ILE A 4 3.85 14.54 -1.79
C ILE A 4 3.19 13.60 -0.79
N TYR A 5 2.58 14.20 0.24
CA TYR A 5 1.77 13.47 1.20
C TYR A 5 0.32 13.95 1.10
N SER A 6 -0.59 13.03 0.78
CA SER A 6 -2.02 13.29 0.78
C SER A 6 -2.61 12.83 2.11
N GLY A 7 -2.98 13.79 2.96
CA GLY A 7 -3.53 13.52 4.29
C GLY A 7 -4.93 12.90 4.28
N GLU A 8 -5.70 13.08 3.19
CA GLU A 8 -7.05 12.52 3.07
C GLU A 8 -7.03 11.00 2.96
N CYS A 9 -6.03 10.45 2.26
CA CYS A 9 -5.91 9.00 2.00
C CYS A 9 -4.71 8.36 2.73
N ALA A 10 -3.97 9.15 3.51
CA ALA A 10 -2.70 8.78 4.15
C ALA A 10 -1.70 8.15 3.15
N GLN A 11 -1.58 8.75 1.96
CA GLN A 11 -0.75 8.26 0.86
C GLN A 11 0.53 9.09 0.70
N PHE A 12 1.65 8.40 0.46
CA PHE A 12 2.92 9.00 0.12
C PHE A 12 3.24 8.72 -1.34
N GLN A 13 3.41 9.78 -2.13
CA GLN A 13 3.77 9.69 -3.54
C GLN A 13 5.16 10.30 -3.74
N LEU A 14 6.12 9.48 -4.13
CA LEU A 14 7.44 9.93 -4.55
C LEU A 14 7.46 10.01 -6.08
N ASN A 15 7.44 11.23 -6.60
CA ASN A 15 7.46 11.50 -8.03
C ASN A 15 8.88 11.88 -8.46
N THR A 16 9.43 11.08 -9.36
CA THR A 16 10.67 11.41 -10.07
C THR A 16 10.38 11.91 -11.48
N LYS A 17 11.40 12.04 -12.33
CA LYS A 17 11.18 12.48 -13.73
C LYS A 17 10.48 11.41 -14.57
N SER A 18 10.67 10.13 -14.25
CA SER A 18 10.24 9.01 -15.09
C SER A 18 9.36 7.99 -14.35
N PHE A 19 9.49 7.89 -13.03
CA PHE A 19 8.73 6.91 -12.24
C PHE A 19 8.04 7.54 -11.03
N THR A 20 6.94 6.92 -10.65
CA THR A 20 6.20 7.21 -9.42
C THR A 20 6.29 6.01 -8.50
N TYR A 21 6.56 6.28 -7.23
CA TYR A 21 6.47 5.32 -6.15
C TYR A 21 5.35 5.73 -5.21
N LEU A 22 4.43 4.81 -4.91
CA LEU A 22 3.25 5.09 -4.12
C LEU A 22 3.14 4.12 -2.94
N MET A 23 3.05 4.70 -1.74
CA MET A 23 2.83 3.99 -0.48
C MET A 23 1.55 4.49 0.19
N GLN A 24 0.90 3.64 0.98
CA GLN A 24 -0.26 4.03 1.79
C GLN A 24 -0.16 3.50 3.21
N VAL A 25 -0.56 4.31 4.19
CA VAL A 25 -0.70 3.86 5.57
C VAL A 25 -2.14 3.45 5.82
N ARG A 26 -2.35 2.21 6.29
CA ARG A 26 -3.67 1.66 6.65
C ARG A 26 -3.56 0.81 7.91
N ASN A 27 -4.37 1.12 8.92
CA ASN A 27 -4.36 0.45 10.23
C ASN A 27 -2.93 0.31 10.81
N ASP A 28 -2.13 1.39 10.74
CA ASP A 28 -0.73 1.43 11.19
C ASP A 28 0.26 0.55 10.40
N TYR A 29 -0.18 -0.10 9.31
CA TYR A 29 0.69 -0.81 8.37
C TYR A 29 1.02 0.05 7.16
N LEU A 30 2.26 -0.05 6.69
CA LEU A 30 2.74 0.63 5.49
C LEU A 30 2.66 -0.31 4.29
N LEU A 31 1.71 -0.03 3.40
CA LEU A 31 1.39 -0.79 2.20
C LEU A 31 2.14 -0.23 0.99
N HIS A 32 2.65 -1.13 0.16
CA HIS A 32 3.22 -0.81 -1.14
C HIS A 32 2.13 -0.88 -2.20
N LEU A 33 1.73 0.26 -2.79
CA LEU A 33 0.66 0.28 -3.79
C LEU A 33 1.20 0.13 -5.22
N TYR A 34 2.24 0.88 -5.54
CA TYR A 34 2.73 0.94 -6.92
C TYR A 34 4.16 1.43 -7.03
N TRP A 35 4.88 0.81 -7.96
CA TRP A 35 6.13 1.33 -8.50
C TRP A 35 6.18 1.10 -10.02
N GLY A 36 6.36 2.18 -10.77
CA GLY A 36 6.40 2.11 -12.23
C GLY A 36 6.37 3.48 -12.90
N GLU A 37 5.78 3.57 -14.09
CA GLU A 37 5.71 4.80 -14.86
C GLU A 37 5.05 5.94 -14.07
N LYS A 38 5.39 7.17 -14.45
CA LYS A 38 4.89 8.35 -13.77
C LYS A 38 3.36 8.39 -13.81
N LEU A 39 2.75 8.39 -12.63
CA LEU A 39 1.31 8.55 -12.43
C LEU A 39 0.95 10.00 -12.16
N ASP A 40 -0.32 10.32 -12.41
CA ASP A 40 -0.93 11.58 -12.00
C ASP A 40 -1.02 11.69 -10.47
N GLU A 41 -1.24 12.90 -9.96
CA GLU A 41 -1.41 13.18 -8.53
C GLU A 41 -2.89 12.97 -8.10
N ARG A 42 -3.45 11.78 -8.38
CA ARG A 42 -4.84 11.43 -8.03
C ARG A 42 -4.88 10.40 -6.91
N ASP A 43 -6.08 10.22 -6.35
CA ASP A 43 -6.32 9.09 -5.46
C ASP A 43 -6.14 7.78 -6.24
N HIS A 44 -5.16 6.98 -5.81
CA HIS A 44 -4.86 5.67 -6.37
C HIS A 44 -5.21 4.55 -5.37
N SER A 45 -6.12 4.83 -4.42
CA SER A 45 -6.58 3.83 -3.44
C SER A 45 -7.19 2.60 -4.12
N TYR A 46 -7.70 2.74 -5.35
CA TYR A 46 -8.22 1.63 -6.15
C TYR A 46 -7.17 0.59 -6.56
N MET A 47 -5.87 0.92 -6.52
CA MET A 47 -4.79 -0.03 -6.82
C MET A 47 -4.58 -1.01 -5.66
N PHE A 48 -5.07 -0.68 -4.47
CA PHE A 48 -5.11 -1.63 -3.37
C PHE A 48 -6.17 -2.69 -3.68
N TRP A 49 -5.70 -3.89 -3.98
CA TRP A 49 -6.55 -5.06 -4.20
C TRP A 49 -6.22 -6.12 -3.15
N GLU A 50 -7.23 -6.53 -2.39
CA GLU A 50 -7.13 -7.69 -1.50
C GLU A 50 -7.39 -8.94 -2.35
N GLN A 51 -6.42 -9.85 -2.51
CA GLN A 51 -6.74 -11.12 -3.15
C GLN A 51 -7.61 -11.93 -2.19
N GLY A 52 -8.63 -12.58 -2.75
CA GLY A 52 -9.54 -13.40 -1.99
C GLY A 52 -8.76 -14.52 -1.28
N ARG A 53 -8.97 -14.63 0.04
CA ARG A 53 -8.40 -15.61 0.97
C ARG A 53 -7.69 -16.80 0.32
N ALA A 54 -6.37 -16.80 0.32
CA ALA A 54 -5.59 -18.02 0.14
C ALA A 54 -5.73 -18.93 1.38
N ALA A 55 -5.95 -20.23 1.16
CA ALA A 55 -6.03 -21.21 2.24
C ALA A 55 -4.72 -21.23 3.06
N PHE A 56 -4.82 -21.36 4.39
CA PHE A 56 -3.71 -21.37 5.37
C PHE A 56 -3.02 -20.04 5.71
N SER A 57 -3.53 -18.90 5.23
CA SER A 57 -2.97 -17.60 5.60
C SER A 57 -3.43 -17.17 7.01
N PRO A 58 -2.51 -16.93 7.96
CA PRO A 58 -2.88 -16.55 9.32
C PRO A 58 -3.44 -15.14 9.36
N ARG A 59 -4.48 -14.94 10.17
CA ARG A 59 -5.07 -13.63 10.43
C ARG A 59 -4.78 -13.23 11.86
N GLN A 60 -4.47 -11.95 12.06
CA GLN A 60 -4.38 -11.39 13.40
C GLN A 60 -5.77 -11.47 14.08
N GLU A 61 -5.81 -11.94 15.32
CA GLU A 61 -7.05 -11.94 16.10
C GLU A 61 -7.58 -10.51 16.20
N ASN A 62 -8.89 -10.35 15.99
CA ASN A 62 -9.62 -9.08 16.02
C ASN A 62 -9.42 -8.12 14.82
N CYS A 63 -8.67 -8.50 13.78
CA CYS A 63 -8.65 -7.74 12.53
C CYS A 63 -9.74 -8.26 11.58
N GLU A 64 -10.76 -7.44 11.29
CA GLU A 64 -11.82 -7.80 10.32
C GLU A 64 -11.44 -7.52 8.85
N GLY A 65 -10.23 -7.02 8.58
CA GLY A 65 -9.76 -6.64 7.24
C GLY A 65 -8.72 -7.57 6.61
N PHE A 66 -7.65 -6.98 6.11
CA PHE A 66 -6.62 -7.59 5.26
C PHE A 66 -5.75 -8.65 5.97
N ILE A 67 -5.17 -9.54 5.17
CA ILE A 67 -4.23 -10.59 5.59
C ILE A 67 -2.83 -10.15 5.22
N LEU A 68 -1.92 -10.00 6.19
CA LEU A 68 -0.57 -9.47 5.97
C LEU A 68 0.26 -10.30 4.96
N ASP A 69 -0.05 -11.59 4.81
CA ASP A 69 0.61 -12.50 3.87
C ASP A 69 0.28 -12.21 2.40
N ASP A 70 -0.93 -11.67 2.14
CA ASP A 70 -1.46 -11.49 0.79
C ASP A 70 -1.17 -10.08 0.22
N ILE A 71 -0.93 -9.12 1.11
CA ILE A 71 -0.74 -7.72 0.74
C ILE A 71 0.73 -7.36 0.53
N PRO A 72 1.03 -6.54 -0.49
CA PRO A 72 2.36 -5.97 -0.67
C PRO A 72 2.65 -4.95 0.44
N LEU A 73 3.64 -5.25 1.27
CA LEU A 73 4.12 -4.40 2.37
C LEU A 73 5.45 -3.75 1.99
N GLU A 74 5.65 -2.50 2.44
CA GLU A 74 6.95 -1.81 2.25
C GLU A 74 8.07 -2.43 3.09
N TYR A 75 7.73 -2.87 4.30
CA TYR A 75 8.70 -3.42 5.24
C TYR A 75 8.09 -4.60 6.01
N PRO A 76 8.02 -5.80 5.39
CA PRO A 76 7.48 -6.98 6.06
C PRO A 76 8.42 -7.38 7.21
N CYS A 77 7.82 -7.63 8.37
CA CYS A 77 8.52 -8.22 9.52
C CYS A 77 8.01 -9.64 9.76
N TRP A 78 8.90 -10.50 10.26
CA TRP A 78 8.55 -11.85 10.67
C TRP A 78 7.99 -11.83 12.10
N GLY A 79 6.79 -12.40 12.30
CA GLY A 79 6.10 -12.43 13.59
C GLY A 79 4.80 -13.22 13.57
#